data_AF-A0AAD0P6S4-F1
#
_entry.id   AF-A0AAD0P6S4-F1
#
_cell.length_a   1.000
_cell.length_b   1.000
_cell.length_c   1.000
_cell.angle_alpha   90.00
_cell.angle_beta   90.00
_cell.angle_gamma   90.00
#
_symmetry.space_group_name_H-M   'P 1'
#
loop_
_entity.id
_entity.type
_entity.pdbx_description
1 polymer ?
#
loop_
_entity_poly.entity_id
_entity_poly.type
_entity_poly.pdbx_seq_one_letter_code
_entity_poly.pdbx_strand_id
1 'polypeptide(L)'
;MLGLFFLGDRTQKEQTKVVTTSSNQEISARDKVIANYLNQMALEEKVGQMIFARMPSTGQTEALENYHFGGYILFASDFEGKTLEQVKEEIASYQSLSKVPLLMASDEEGGMVTRISQLLETPFSSPLELYQSGGIEAILSDAKQKTSLLKEEGIYAGFFPVADLSTDPSSFIYDRTIGQEAKTTADYIGQLVKLLKQEQFTSTLKHFPGYGDNADSHTDLVYDNRSLEELRANDFLPFKAGIEAGADSIMVSHNIVSAIDNVPSSISPEINKILRNELGFEGVIMTDDFDMQGLVQFVDQDTGALQTIQAGTDMILSSSYASQIPYIIEQVKAGTITEERIDQSVKRILGMKYDLGLIK
;
A
#
# COMPACT_ATOMS: atom_id res chain seq x y z
N MET A 1 -78.25 12.68 -30.48
CA MET A 1 -78.85 11.73 -29.52
C MET A 1 -78.11 11.91 -28.22
N LEU A 2 -78.85 12.20 -27.14
CA LEU A 2 -78.36 12.54 -25.81
C LEU A 2 -77.57 11.40 -25.16
N GLY A 3 -76.61 11.75 -24.30
CA GLY A 3 -75.98 10.86 -23.33
C GLY A 3 -75.18 11.67 -22.31
N LEU A 4 -75.83 12.03 -21.21
CA LEU A 4 -75.31 12.75 -20.04
C LEU A 4 -74.61 11.80 -19.05
N PHE A 5 -73.92 12.41 -18.06
CA PHE A 5 -73.46 11.91 -16.74
C PHE A 5 -71.98 11.48 -16.63
N PHE A 6 -71.19 11.80 -15.60
CA PHE A 6 -71.40 12.50 -14.31
C PHE A 6 -70.04 13.03 -13.80
N LEU A 7 -70.08 14.10 -13.00
CA LEU A 7 -68.96 14.71 -12.27
C LEU A 7 -68.30 13.77 -11.24
N GLY A 8 -67.01 14.00 -10.98
CA GLY A 8 -66.27 13.42 -9.86
C GLY A 8 -64.95 14.16 -9.61
N ASP A 9 -65.06 15.29 -8.90
CA ASP A 9 -63.96 16.14 -8.44
C ASP A 9 -63.12 15.41 -7.36
N ARG A 10 -61.81 15.31 -7.55
CA ARG A 10 -60.83 14.88 -6.53
C ARG A 10 -59.55 15.69 -6.67
N THR A 11 -59.51 16.84 -6.02
CA THR A 11 -58.27 17.54 -5.64
C THR A 11 -57.53 16.72 -4.58
N GLN A 12 -56.42 16.08 -4.93
CA GLN A 12 -55.43 15.60 -3.96
C GLN A 12 -54.43 16.73 -3.69
N LYS A 13 -54.44 17.23 -2.45
CA LYS A 13 -53.35 18.05 -1.91
C LYS A 13 -52.13 17.15 -1.71
N GLU A 14 -51.07 17.36 -2.49
CA GLU A 14 -49.74 16.84 -2.18
C GLU A 14 -49.23 17.50 -0.89
N GLN A 15 -49.13 16.71 0.18
CA GLN A 15 -48.35 17.06 1.35
C GLN A 15 -46.89 16.70 1.07
N THR A 16 -46.06 17.72 0.86
CA THR A 16 -44.61 17.61 0.79
C THR A 16 -44.09 17.17 2.16
N LYS A 17 -43.79 15.87 2.32
CA LYS A 17 -43.01 15.36 3.45
C LYS A 17 -41.55 15.77 3.23
N VAL A 18 -41.14 16.82 3.94
CA VAL A 18 -39.71 17.09 4.16
C VAL A 18 -39.19 15.96 5.04
N VAL A 19 -38.46 15.03 4.42
CA VAL A 19 -37.70 14.00 5.14
C VAL A 19 -36.35 14.62 5.48
N THR A 20 -36.25 15.18 6.67
CA THR A 20 -34.96 15.51 7.30
C THR A 20 -34.35 14.22 7.84
N THR A 21 -33.53 13.54 7.03
CA THR A 21 -32.61 12.51 7.53
C THR A 21 -31.45 13.19 8.26
N SER A 22 -31.64 13.45 9.55
CA SER A 22 -30.53 13.60 10.50
C SER A 22 -30.03 12.20 10.83
N SER A 23 -29.02 11.71 10.11
CA SER A 23 -28.28 10.53 10.53
C SER A 23 -27.19 10.96 11.51
N ASN A 24 -27.51 10.98 12.81
CA ASN A 24 -26.50 10.84 13.84
C ASN A 24 -25.96 9.40 13.75
N GLN A 25 -25.03 9.15 12.83
CA GLN A 25 -24.20 7.95 12.91
C GLN A 25 -23.22 8.17 14.06
N GLU A 26 -23.32 7.34 15.10
CA GLU A 26 -22.31 7.32 16.15
C GLU A 26 -20.94 7.02 15.51
N ILE A 27 -19.99 7.94 15.72
CA ILE A 27 -18.61 7.76 15.25
C ILE A 27 -18.05 6.49 15.89
N SER A 28 -17.52 5.59 15.05
CA SER A 28 -16.97 4.31 15.50
C SER A 28 -15.81 4.50 16.48
N ALA A 29 -15.50 3.49 17.31
CA ALA A 29 -14.35 3.54 18.22
C ALA A 29 -13.04 3.75 17.44
N ARG A 30 -12.89 3.06 16.30
CA ARG A 30 -11.79 3.22 15.34
C ARG A 30 -11.65 4.67 14.89
N ASP A 31 -12.72 5.28 14.41
CA ASP A 31 -12.68 6.67 13.91
C ASP A 31 -12.36 7.68 15.03
N LYS A 32 -12.80 7.43 16.26
CA LYS A 32 -12.45 8.27 17.42
C LYS A 32 -10.96 8.22 17.73
N VAL A 33 -10.36 7.03 17.73
CA VAL A 33 -8.92 6.85 17.98
C VAL A 33 -8.11 7.52 16.89
N ILE A 34 -8.45 7.26 15.62
CA ILE A 34 -7.77 7.88 14.47
C ILE A 34 -7.88 9.41 14.52
N ALA A 35 -9.08 9.95 14.76
CA ALA A 35 -9.28 11.40 14.86
C ALA A 35 -8.51 12.01 16.04
N ASN A 36 -8.41 11.29 17.17
CA ASN A 36 -7.63 11.77 18.31
C ASN A 36 -6.13 11.88 18.00
N TYR A 37 -5.55 10.88 17.34
CA TYR A 37 -4.16 10.97 16.86
C TYR A 37 -4.01 12.11 15.87
N LEU A 38 -4.82 12.15 14.81
CA LEU A 38 -4.72 13.13 13.73
C LEU A 38 -4.81 14.59 14.24
N ASN A 39 -5.73 14.86 15.16
CA ASN A 39 -5.94 16.21 15.71
C ASN A 39 -4.81 16.68 16.64
N GLN A 40 -3.99 15.76 17.15
CA GLN A 40 -2.86 16.08 18.04
C GLN A 40 -1.53 16.18 17.29
N MET A 41 -1.52 15.85 16.00
CA MET A 41 -0.31 15.87 15.20
C MET A 41 -0.02 17.27 14.64
N ALA A 42 1.23 17.70 14.79
CA ALA A 42 1.76 18.84 14.04
C ALA A 42 1.88 18.50 12.55
N LEU A 43 1.98 19.52 11.69
CA LEU A 43 2.14 19.31 10.24
C LEU A 43 3.39 18.49 9.92
N GLU A 44 4.49 18.73 10.63
CA GLU A 44 5.75 17.99 10.52
C GLU A 44 5.54 16.49 10.82
N GLU A 45 4.78 16.15 11.86
CA GLU A 45 4.44 14.77 12.20
C GLU A 45 3.52 14.15 11.12
N LYS A 46 2.56 14.92 10.60
CA LYS A 46 1.65 14.45 9.54
C LYS A 46 2.39 14.11 8.25
N VAL A 47 3.26 15.00 7.79
CA VAL A 47 4.10 14.77 6.59
C VAL A 47 5.07 13.62 6.84
N GLY A 48 5.68 13.54 8.03
CA GLY A 48 6.53 12.42 8.44
C GLY A 48 5.82 11.06 8.35
N GLN A 49 4.55 10.99 8.78
CA GLN A 49 3.76 9.77 8.68
C GLN A 49 3.54 9.28 7.24
N MET A 50 3.64 10.17 6.24
CA MET A 50 3.52 9.81 4.83
C MET A 50 4.82 9.27 4.23
N ILE A 51 5.88 9.13 5.03
CA ILE A 51 7.15 8.54 4.58
C ILE A 51 7.31 7.16 5.19
N PHE A 52 7.54 6.18 4.31
CA PHE A 52 8.11 4.88 4.64
C PHE A 52 9.61 4.98 4.39
N ALA A 53 10.40 5.18 5.42
CA ALA A 53 11.82 5.39 5.23
C ALA A 53 12.52 4.05 5.00
N ARG A 54 13.38 3.99 3.99
CA ARG A 54 14.43 2.96 3.99
C ARG A 54 15.30 3.20 5.21
N MET A 55 15.48 2.17 6.04
CA MET A 55 16.25 2.35 7.26
C MET A 55 17.66 2.85 6.92
N PRO A 56 18.08 4.01 7.46
CA PRO A 56 19.40 4.54 7.14
C PRO A 56 20.48 3.65 7.76
N SER A 57 21.65 3.57 7.14
CA SER A 57 22.76 2.76 7.64
C SER A 57 23.36 3.30 8.95
N THR A 58 23.20 4.59 9.22
CA THR A 58 23.59 5.26 10.47
C THR A 58 22.56 6.30 10.88
N GLY A 59 22.51 6.65 12.16
CA GLY A 59 21.62 7.71 12.65
C GLY A 59 20.14 7.35 12.63
N GLN A 60 19.79 6.06 12.74
CA GLN A 60 18.41 5.56 12.67
C GLN A 60 17.49 6.22 13.70
N THR A 61 17.97 6.41 14.93
CA THR A 61 17.19 7.05 16.00
C THR A 61 17.07 8.56 15.79
N GLU A 62 18.14 9.22 15.38
CA GLU A 62 18.15 10.66 15.09
C GLU A 62 17.23 11.00 13.91
N ALA A 63 17.26 10.20 12.84
CA ALA A 63 16.36 10.37 11.71
C ALA A 63 14.90 10.24 12.15
N LEU A 64 14.57 9.24 12.96
CA LEU A 64 13.22 9.04 13.48
C LEU A 64 12.75 10.22 14.36
N GLU A 65 13.61 10.72 15.25
CA GLU A 65 13.31 11.87 16.11
C GLU A 65 13.08 13.15 15.30
N ASN A 66 13.83 13.35 14.22
CA ASN A 66 13.75 14.56 13.40
C ASN A 66 12.60 14.56 12.40
N TYR A 67 12.22 13.38 11.87
CA TYR A 67 11.35 13.28 10.71
C TYR A 67 10.03 12.53 10.97
N HIS A 68 9.86 11.89 12.14
CA HIS A 68 8.59 11.32 12.59
C HIS A 68 7.95 10.34 11.58
N PHE A 69 8.75 9.41 11.03
CA PHE A 69 8.34 8.51 9.95
C PHE A 69 7.07 7.72 10.24
N GLY A 70 6.35 7.38 9.18
CA GLY A 70 5.21 6.46 9.22
C GLY A 70 5.64 5.02 9.47
N GLY A 71 6.79 4.64 8.90
CA GLY A 71 7.36 3.31 9.00
C GLY A 71 8.82 3.24 8.57
N TYR A 72 9.46 2.12 8.91
CA TYR A 72 10.77 1.72 8.42
C TYR A 72 10.68 0.41 7.66
N ILE A 73 11.27 0.36 6.46
CA ILE A 73 11.50 -0.88 5.73
C ILE A 73 12.93 -1.35 6.00
N LEU A 74 13.07 -2.63 6.36
CA LEU A 74 14.35 -3.28 6.57
C LEU A 74 14.75 -4.10 5.33
N PHE A 75 16.00 -3.95 4.92
CA PHE A 75 16.65 -4.66 3.84
C PHE A 75 17.67 -5.68 4.37
N ALA A 76 18.27 -6.48 3.49
CA ALA A 76 19.17 -7.56 3.89
C ALA A 76 20.36 -7.05 4.73
N SER A 77 20.89 -5.87 4.41
CA SER A 77 21.96 -5.20 5.17
C SER A 77 21.58 -4.92 6.62
N ASP A 78 20.30 -4.77 6.91
CA ASP A 78 19.80 -4.45 8.25
C ASP A 78 19.72 -5.69 9.15
N PHE A 79 19.80 -6.88 8.56
CA PHE A 79 19.86 -8.16 9.27
C PHE A 79 21.29 -8.73 9.31
N GLU A 80 22.19 -8.25 8.45
CA GLU A 80 23.53 -8.80 8.30
C GLU A 80 24.32 -8.82 9.62
N GLY A 81 24.81 -10.00 9.99
CA GLY A 81 25.62 -10.19 11.20
C GLY A 81 24.84 -10.16 12.53
N LYS A 82 23.50 -10.11 12.48
CA LYS A 82 22.64 -10.05 13.68
C LYS A 82 21.99 -11.40 13.99
N THR A 83 21.65 -11.60 15.26
CA THR A 83 20.68 -12.63 15.67
C THR A 83 19.26 -12.08 15.59
N LEU A 84 18.27 -12.97 15.56
CA LEU A 84 16.85 -12.57 15.65
C LEU A 84 16.58 -11.71 16.90
N GLU A 85 17.14 -12.11 18.06
CA GLU A 85 17.02 -11.34 19.30
C GLU A 85 17.57 -9.90 19.17
N GLN A 86 18.71 -9.71 18.52
CA GLN A 86 19.27 -8.38 18.28
C GLN A 86 18.36 -7.53 17.38
N VAL A 87 17.79 -8.12 16.33
CA VAL A 87 16.83 -7.44 15.44
C VAL A 87 15.61 -6.96 16.24
N LYS A 88 15.06 -7.82 17.09
CA LYS A 88 13.92 -7.48 17.96
C LYS A 88 14.22 -6.34 18.92
N GLU A 89 15.38 -6.38 19.56
CA GLU A 89 15.81 -5.35 20.50
C GLU A 89 15.95 -3.98 19.80
N GLU A 90 16.54 -3.97 18.60
CA GLU A 90 16.66 -2.75 17.79
C GLU A 90 15.28 -2.21 17.38
N ILE A 91 14.40 -3.07 16.87
CA ILE A 91 13.03 -2.68 16.50
C ILE A 91 12.27 -2.13 17.71
N ALA A 92 12.38 -2.77 18.87
CA ALA A 92 11.78 -2.28 20.11
C ALA A 92 12.34 -0.91 20.52
N SER A 93 13.63 -0.65 20.29
CA SER A 93 14.24 0.64 20.55
C SER A 93 13.63 1.75 19.68
N TYR A 94 13.42 1.51 18.38
CA TYR A 94 12.80 2.46 17.46
C TYR A 94 11.33 2.72 17.83
N GLN A 95 10.59 1.66 18.19
CA GLN A 95 9.21 1.81 18.65
C GLN A 95 9.13 2.65 19.93
N SER A 96 10.09 2.53 20.84
CA SER A 96 10.12 3.30 22.10
C SER A 96 10.34 4.80 21.91
N LEU A 97 11.01 5.20 20.82
CA LEU A 97 11.25 6.59 20.45
C LEU A 97 10.10 7.21 19.63
N SER A 98 9.23 6.36 19.08
CA SER A 98 8.17 6.80 18.18
C SER A 98 6.91 7.21 18.95
N LYS A 99 6.53 8.48 18.85
CA LYS A 99 5.27 8.99 19.44
C LYS A 99 4.03 8.32 18.84
N VAL A 100 4.06 8.07 17.53
CA VAL A 100 3.09 7.22 16.83
C VAL A 100 3.83 5.95 16.42
N PRO A 101 3.40 4.76 16.88
CA PRO A 101 4.08 3.49 16.58
C PRO A 101 4.37 3.31 15.09
N LEU A 102 5.57 2.84 14.75
CA LEU A 102 6.02 2.65 13.37
C LEU A 102 5.39 1.42 12.73
N LEU A 103 5.13 1.51 11.42
CA LEU A 103 5.00 0.34 10.56
C LEU A 103 6.41 -0.21 10.28
N MET A 104 6.80 -1.26 10.99
CA MET A 104 8.05 -1.96 10.71
C MET A 104 7.80 -2.99 9.63
N ALA A 105 8.48 -2.86 8.48
CA ALA A 105 8.26 -3.68 7.29
C ALA A 105 9.48 -4.47 6.83
N SER A 106 9.21 -5.50 6.02
CA SER A 106 10.22 -6.27 5.27
C SER A 106 9.66 -6.79 3.94
N ASP A 107 10.51 -6.83 2.91
CA ASP A 107 10.29 -7.55 1.66
C ASP A 107 10.63 -9.04 1.83
N GLU A 108 9.79 -9.77 2.56
CA GLU A 108 9.97 -11.21 2.80
C GLU A 108 9.10 -12.06 1.84
N GLU A 109 9.27 -11.90 0.54
CA GLU A 109 8.48 -12.67 -0.45
C GLU A 109 8.83 -14.17 -0.41
N GLY A 110 10.11 -14.49 -0.18
CA GLY A 110 10.69 -15.81 -0.34
C GLY A 110 11.53 -15.93 -1.62
N GLY A 111 12.30 -17.02 -1.73
CA GLY A 111 13.18 -17.25 -2.88
C GLY A 111 14.29 -16.20 -2.98
N MET A 112 14.35 -15.49 -4.10
CA MET A 112 15.36 -14.44 -4.32
C MET A 112 15.13 -13.17 -3.48
N VAL A 113 13.91 -12.97 -2.97
CA VAL A 113 13.54 -11.79 -2.20
C VAL A 113 13.25 -12.20 -0.75
N THR A 114 14.33 -12.49 -0.05
CA THR A 114 14.35 -12.79 1.40
C THR A 114 15.15 -11.74 2.14
N ARG A 115 14.83 -11.49 3.40
CA ARG A 115 15.58 -10.59 4.29
C ARG A 115 15.85 -11.30 5.61
N ILE A 116 14.90 -11.31 6.53
CA ILE A 116 15.07 -11.86 7.87
C ILE A 116 15.30 -13.37 7.84
N SER A 117 14.70 -14.06 6.86
CA SER A 117 14.84 -15.52 6.77
C SER A 117 16.25 -15.98 6.37
N GLN A 118 17.13 -15.06 5.95
CA GLN A 118 18.55 -15.34 5.75
C GLN A 118 19.28 -15.62 7.08
N LEU A 119 18.68 -15.29 8.22
CA LEU A 119 19.19 -15.65 9.55
C LEU A 119 18.83 -17.08 9.96
N LEU A 120 17.93 -17.74 9.23
CA LEU A 120 17.53 -19.11 9.48
C LEU A 120 18.48 -20.10 8.79
N GLU A 121 18.40 -21.38 9.19
CA GLU A 121 19.11 -22.46 8.48
C GLU A 121 18.61 -22.62 7.03
N THR A 122 17.32 -22.39 6.79
CA THR A 122 16.71 -22.43 5.47
C THR A 122 15.80 -21.22 5.30
N PRO A 123 16.11 -20.30 4.36
CA PRO A 123 15.23 -19.19 4.02
C PRO A 123 13.89 -19.65 3.45
N PHE A 124 12.88 -18.76 3.46
CA PHE A 124 11.58 -19.08 2.87
C PHE A 124 11.67 -19.30 1.36
N SER A 125 10.97 -20.31 0.85
CA SER A 125 10.93 -20.64 -0.58
C SER A 125 10.12 -19.62 -1.38
N SER A 126 10.35 -19.55 -2.70
CA SER A 126 9.59 -18.63 -3.55
C SER A 126 8.11 -19.03 -3.65
N PRO A 127 7.19 -18.09 -3.96
CA PRO A 127 5.80 -18.43 -4.25
C PRO A 127 5.68 -19.46 -5.38
N LEU A 128 6.55 -19.39 -6.39
CA LEU A 128 6.61 -20.35 -7.50
C LEU A 128 6.93 -21.77 -7.02
N GLU A 129 8.00 -21.93 -6.24
CA GLU A 129 8.44 -23.23 -5.70
C GLU A 129 7.37 -23.84 -4.78
N LEU A 130 6.76 -23.03 -3.92
CA LEU A 130 5.69 -23.44 -3.02
C LEU A 130 4.46 -23.90 -3.81
N TYR A 131 4.03 -23.12 -4.81
CA TYR A 131 2.88 -23.47 -5.62
C TYR A 131 3.11 -24.76 -6.42
N GLN A 132 4.30 -24.94 -6.99
CA GLN A 132 4.64 -26.16 -7.74
C GLN A 132 4.72 -27.41 -6.85
N SER A 133 5.20 -27.26 -5.62
CA SER A 133 5.39 -28.39 -4.70
C SER A 133 4.10 -28.83 -4.00
N GLY A 134 3.20 -27.90 -3.69
CA GLY A 134 2.01 -28.22 -2.90
C GLY A 134 0.84 -27.25 -3.07
N GLY A 135 0.81 -26.47 -4.15
CA GLY A 135 -0.29 -25.57 -4.47
C GLY A 135 -0.50 -24.48 -3.43
N ILE A 136 -1.76 -24.06 -3.27
CA ILE A 136 -2.13 -22.99 -2.35
C ILE A 136 -1.90 -23.39 -0.88
N GLU A 137 -2.05 -24.67 -0.53
CA GLU A 137 -1.85 -25.15 0.84
C GLU A 137 -0.40 -24.98 1.31
N ALA A 138 0.57 -25.24 0.44
CA ALA A 138 1.99 -25.02 0.74
C ALA A 138 2.28 -23.54 1.00
N ILE A 139 1.74 -22.65 0.15
CA ILE A 139 1.87 -21.20 0.32
C ILE A 139 1.25 -20.74 1.65
N LEU A 140 0.02 -21.14 1.95
CA LEU A 140 -0.66 -20.70 3.17
C LEU A 140 0.06 -21.21 4.43
N SER A 141 0.69 -22.39 4.36
CA SER A 141 1.53 -22.93 5.44
C SER A 141 2.82 -22.13 5.61
N ASP A 142 3.51 -21.81 4.52
CA ASP A 142 4.72 -20.95 4.52
C ASP A 142 4.40 -19.56 5.07
N ALA A 143 3.34 -18.93 4.55
CA ALA A 143 2.91 -17.60 4.95
C ALA A 143 2.62 -17.53 6.46
N LYS A 144 1.98 -18.55 7.06
CA LYS A 144 1.77 -18.61 8.52
C LYS A 144 3.08 -18.60 9.31
N GLN A 145 4.05 -19.42 8.88
CA GLN A 145 5.36 -19.50 9.54
C GLN A 145 6.12 -18.18 9.41
N LYS A 146 6.11 -17.62 8.20
CA LYS A 146 6.69 -16.33 7.87
C LYS A 146 6.10 -15.19 8.70
N THR A 147 4.78 -15.08 8.80
CA THR A 147 4.14 -14.05 9.62
C THR A 147 4.40 -14.24 11.11
N SER A 148 4.47 -15.49 11.60
CA SER A 148 4.82 -15.74 13.00
C SER A 148 6.23 -15.21 13.32
N LEU A 149 7.21 -15.58 12.50
CA LEU A 149 8.60 -15.13 12.65
C LEU A 149 8.71 -13.60 12.61
N LEU A 150 8.12 -12.96 11.59
CA LEU A 150 8.21 -11.51 11.44
C LEU A 150 7.59 -10.79 12.65
N LYS A 151 6.42 -11.24 13.13
CA LYS A 151 5.77 -10.66 14.31
C LYS A 151 6.55 -10.89 15.59
N GLU A 152 7.19 -12.05 15.74
CA GLU A 152 8.04 -12.36 16.89
C GLU A 152 9.19 -11.36 17.02
N GLU A 153 9.72 -10.88 15.90
CA GLU A 153 10.78 -9.86 15.84
C GLU A 153 10.25 -8.41 15.77
N GLY A 154 8.94 -8.20 15.81
CA GLY A 154 8.32 -6.88 15.84
C GLY A 154 8.06 -6.25 14.47
N ILE A 155 8.18 -7.01 13.39
CA ILE A 155 7.80 -6.62 12.03
C ILE A 155 6.34 -7.03 11.82
N TYR A 156 5.48 -6.07 11.48
CA TYR A 156 4.05 -6.30 11.26
C TYR A 156 3.60 -5.99 9.84
N ALA A 157 4.47 -5.33 9.06
CA ALA A 157 4.14 -4.93 7.70
C ALA A 157 4.88 -5.79 6.65
N GLY A 158 4.13 -6.56 5.87
CA GLY A 158 4.67 -7.29 4.74
C GLY A 158 4.58 -6.50 3.46
N PHE A 159 5.68 -6.40 2.73
CA PHE A 159 5.67 -5.99 1.33
C PHE A 159 5.49 -7.21 0.42
N PHE A 160 4.39 -7.94 0.66
CA PHE A 160 3.94 -9.11 -0.08
C PHE A 160 2.43 -9.30 0.14
N PRO A 161 1.71 -10.03 -0.73
CA PRO A 161 2.19 -10.79 -1.88
C PRO A 161 2.45 -9.99 -3.16
N VAL A 162 3.29 -10.55 -4.03
CA VAL A 162 3.40 -10.15 -5.44
C VAL A 162 2.14 -10.61 -6.18
N ALA A 163 1.38 -9.64 -6.67
CA ALA A 163 0.13 -9.81 -7.41
C ALA A 163 0.32 -9.77 -8.94
N ASP A 164 1.56 -9.55 -9.40
CA ASP A 164 1.92 -9.55 -10.82
C ASP A 164 1.67 -10.90 -11.49
N LEU A 165 1.46 -10.84 -12.79
CA LEU A 165 1.27 -12.00 -13.66
C LEU A 165 2.53 -12.23 -14.47
N SER A 166 3.01 -13.47 -14.50
CA SER A 166 3.92 -13.93 -15.53
C SER A 166 3.80 -15.43 -15.70
N THR A 167 3.72 -15.85 -16.96
CA THR A 167 3.76 -17.27 -17.37
C THR A 167 4.98 -17.57 -18.22
N ASP A 168 5.79 -16.55 -18.55
CA ASP A 168 7.02 -16.69 -19.30
C ASP A 168 8.22 -16.78 -18.33
N PRO A 169 8.91 -17.93 -18.25
CA PRO A 169 10.12 -18.08 -17.44
C PRO A 169 11.26 -17.12 -17.78
N SER A 170 11.18 -16.41 -18.92
CA SER A 170 12.17 -15.40 -19.30
C SER A 170 11.90 -14.02 -18.70
N SER A 171 10.70 -13.78 -18.17
CA SER A 171 10.31 -12.52 -17.55
C SER A 171 11.04 -12.30 -16.21
N PHE A 172 11.42 -11.05 -15.96
CA PHE A 172 12.10 -10.64 -14.73
C PHE A 172 11.31 -11.00 -13.46
N ILE A 173 9.98 -10.87 -13.50
CA ILE A 173 9.13 -11.08 -12.32
C ILE A 173 8.79 -12.56 -12.10
N TYR A 174 9.02 -13.44 -13.08
CA TYR A 174 8.48 -14.80 -13.10
C TYR A 174 8.74 -15.58 -11.81
N ASP A 175 9.99 -15.63 -11.36
CA ASP A 175 10.41 -16.38 -10.16
C ASP A 175 9.82 -15.82 -8.84
N ARG A 176 9.28 -14.60 -8.86
CA ARG A 176 8.59 -13.94 -7.73
C ARG A 176 7.08 -14.15 -7.75
N THR A 177 6.52 -14.61 -8.87
CA THR A 177 5.09 -14.94 -8.99
C THR A 177 4.82 -16.40 -8.65
N ILE A 178 3.58 -16.88 -8.84
CA ILE A 178 3.25 -18.31 -8.81
C ILE A 178 3.35 -18.98 -10.20
N GLY A 179 3.71 -18.24 -11.25
CA GLY A 179 3.84 -18.74 -12.62
C GLY A 179 2.50 -19.11 -13.26
N GLN A 180 1.41 -18.41 -12.93
CA GLN A 180 0.05 -18.76 -13.35
C GLN A 180 -0.70 -17.59 -13.99
N GLU A 181 -1.75 -17.96 -14.74
CA GLU A 181 -2.69 -17.05 -15.39
C GLU A 181 -3.54 -16.24 -14.38
N ALA A 182 -4.11 -15.14 -14.86
CA ALA A 182 -4.81 -14.13 -14.07
C ALA A 182 -5.82 -14.68 -13.06
N LYS A 183 -6.65 -15.64 -13.47
CA LYS A 183 -7.70 -16.21 -12.58
C LYS A 183 -7.11 -17.01 -11.43
N THR A 184 -6.07 -17.79 -11.68
CA THR A 184 -5.41 -18.61 -10.66
C THR A 184 -4.63 -17.72 -9.69
N THR A 185 -3.93 -16.71 -10.21
CA THR A 185 -3.23 -15.71 -9.39
C THR A 185 -4.22 -14.91 -8.55
N ALA A 186 -5.38 -14.54 -9.08
CA ALA A 186 -6.41 -13.83 -8.31
C ALA A 186 -6.95 -14.66 -7.13
N ASP A 187 -7.19 -15.96 -7.33
CA ASP A 187 -7.60 -16.84 -6.24
C ASP A 187 -6.50 -16.99 -5.17
N TYR A 188 -5.25 -17.18 -5.60
CA TYR A 188 -4.07 -17.20 -4.72
C TYR A 188 -3.96 -15.92 -3.87
N ILE A 189 -4.03 -14.74 -4.49
CA ILE A 189 -3.94 -13.45 -3.79
C ILE A 189 -5.10 -13.30 -2.80
N GLY A 190 -6.33 -13.60 -3.21
CA GLY A 190 -7.49 -13.50 -2.34
C GLY A 190 -7.40 -14.41 -1.11
N GLN A 191 -6.86 -15.62 -1.25
CA GLN A 191 -6.66 -16.54 -0.12
C GLN A 191 -5.52 -16.10 0.81
N LEU A 192 -4.39 -15.67 0.24
CA LEU A 192 -3.25 -15.22 1.03
C LEU A 192 -3.55 -13.93 1.80
N VAL A 193 -4.22 -12.95 1.19
CA VAL A 193 -4.64 -11.72 1.90
C VAL A 193 -5.58 -12.03 3.06
N LYS A 194 -6.54 -12.95 2.89
CA LYS A 194 -7.43 -13.37 3.98
C LYS A 194 -6.65 -13.99 5.14
N LEU A 195 -5.63 -14.79 4.84
CA LEU A 195 -4.77 -15.37 5.85
C LEU A 195 -3.99 -14.27 6.59
N LEU A 196 -3.29 -13.38 5.88
CA LEU A 196 -2.49 -12.31 6.51
C LEU A 196 -3.34 -11.43 7.42
N LYS A 197 -4.56 -11.11 6.98
CA LYS A 197 -5.55 -10.40 7.79
C LYS A 197 -5.94 -11.15 9.06
N GLN A 198 -6.16 -12.47 8.99
CA GLN A 198 -6.44 -13.30 10.17
C GLN A 198 -5.26 -13.34 11.15
N GLU A 199 -4.05 -13.32 10.63
CA GLU A 199 -2.81 -13.27 11.40
C GLU A 199 -2.49 -11.85 11.93
N GLN A 200 -3.34 -10.85 11.69
CA GLN A 200 -3.11 -9.43 12.03
C GLN A 200 -1.75 -8.94 11.51
N PHE A 201 -1.48 -9.24 10.25
CA PHE A 201 -0.25 -8.89 9.55
C PHE A 201 -0.59 -8.22 8.23
N THR A 202 0.13 -7.17 7.83
CA THR A 202 -0.29 -6.41 6.65
C THR A 202 -0.03 -7.21 5.37
N SER A 203 -0.90 -6.98 4.41
CA SER A 203 -0.70 -7.35 3.02
C SER A 203 -0.48 -6.11 2.16
N THR A 204 0.58 -6.12 1.35
CA THR A 204 0.85 -5.09 0.35
C THR A 204 0.88 -5.74 -1.02
N LEU A 205 -0.17 -5.52 -1.81
CA LEU A 205 -0.23 -6.03 -3.18
C LEU A 205 0.71 -5.23 -4.06
N LYS A 206 1.53 -5.91 -4.86
CA LYS A 206 2.50 -5.25 -5.73
C LYS A 206 2.76 -6.00 -7.04
N HIS A 207 3.12 -5.33 -8.13
CA HIS A 207 3.35 -3.89 -8.25
C HIS A 207 2.31 -3.28 -9.18
N PHE A 208 1.34 -2.55 -8.64
CA PHE A 208 0.25 -1.98 -9.44
C PHE A 208 0.80 -0.96 -10.46
N PRO A 209 0.32 -0.92 -11.72
CA PRO A 209 -0.86 -1.58 -12.30
C PRO A 209 -0.69 -3.04 -12.77
N GLY A 210 0.45 -3.66 -12.48
CA GLY A 210 0.82 -4.99 -12.96
C GLY A 210 2.07 -4.92 -13.81
N TYR A 211 3.13 -5.59 -13.37
CA TYR A 211 4.42 -5.59 -14.06
C TYR A 211 4.39 -6.38 -15.37
N GLY A 212 3.57 -7.43 -15.47
CA GLY A 212 3.52 -8.31 -16.64
C GLY A 212 4.90 -8.83 -17.03
N ASP A 213 5.17 -8.87 -18.34
CA ASP A 213 6.46 -9.22 -18.92
C ASP A 213 7.35 -7.99 -19.21
N ASN A 214 7.15 -6.89 -18.47
CA ASN A 214 7.97 -5.69 -18.63
C ASN A 214 9.42 -5.90 -18.13
N ALA A 215 10.33 -5.09 -18.67
CA ALA A 215 11.72 -5.03 -18.24
C ALA A 215 11.86 -4.43 -16.82
N ASP A 216 13.05 -4.60 -16.22
CA ASP A 216 13.35 -4.15 -14.85
C ASP A 216 13.48 -2.62 -14.73
N SER A 217 12.62 -2.02 -13.91
CA SER A 217 12.54 -0.58 -13.61
C SER A 217 13.55 -0.13 -12.55
N HIS A 218 14.30 -1.05 -11.95
CA HIS A 218 15.41 -0.69 -11.07
C HIS A 218 16.55 -0.01 -11.86
N THR A 219 16.69 -0.31 -13.16
CA THR A 219 17.79 0.21 -13.99
C THR A 219 17.34 1.28 -14.98
N ASP A 220 16.13 1.20 -15.53
CA ASP A 220 15.69 2.03 -16.64
C ASP A 220 14.23 2.50 -16.52
N LEU A 221 13.87 3.51 -17.30
CA LEU A 221 12.47 3.92 -17.47
C LEU A 221 11.74 2.92 -18.37
N VAL A 222 10.74 2.24 -17.82
CA VAL A 222 10.02 1.14 -18.48
C VAL A 222 8.67 1.61 -19.01
N TYR A 223 8.41 1.34 -20.29
CA TYR A 223 7.15 1.66 -20.95
C TYR A 223 6.32 0.39 -21.16
N ASP A 224 5.10 0.40 -20.64
CA ASP A 224 4.08 -0.58 -20.93
C ASP A 224 3.13 -0.02 -22.00
N ASN A 225 3.01 -0.77 -23.10
CA ASN A 225 2.19 -0.40 -24.25
C ASN A 225 0.92 -1.26 -24.38
N ARG A 226 0.66 -2.15 -23.42
CA ARG A 226 -0.57 -2.94 -23.36
C ARG A 226 -1.78 -2.02 -23.22
N SER A 227 -2.91 -2.46 -23.75
CA SER A 227 -4.14 -1.66 -23.68
C SER A 227 -4.73 -1.67 -22.27
N LEU A 228 -5.47 -0.62 -21.91
CA LEU A 228 -6.19 -0.61 -20.63
C LEU A 228 -7.25 -1.73 -20.52
N GLU A 229 -7.82 -2.18 -21.65
CA GLU A 229 -8.72 -3.34 -21.67
C GLU A 229 -8.00 -4.63 -21.31
N GLU A 230 -6.78 -4.82 -21.81
CA GLU A 230 -5.93 -5.97 -21.50
C GLU A 230 -5.53 -5.99 -20.02
N LEU A 231 -5.11 -4.85 -19.46
CA LEU A 231 -4.79 -4.73 -18.03
C LEU A 231 -6.01 -5.03 -17.15
N ARG A 232 -7.19 -4.53 -17.50
CA ARG A 232 -8.44 -4.83 -16.78
C ARG A 232 -8.82 -6.30 -16.84
N ALA A 233 -8.61 -6.95 -18.00
CA ALA A 233 -8.96 -8.34 -18.21
C ALA A 233 -7.97 -9.31 -17.53
N ASN A 234 -6.75 -8.87 -17.24
CA ASN A 234 -5.69 -9.69 -16.68
C ASN A 234 -5.13 -9.09 -15.38
N ASP A 235 -4.19 -8.16 -15.48
CA ASP A 235 -3.37 -7.63 -14.39
C ASP A 235 -4.19 -7.06 -13.22
N PHE A 236 -5.36 -6.48 -13.46
CA PHE A 236 -6.20 -5.94 -12.38
C PHE A 236 -6.96 -7.02 -11.60
N LEU A 237 -7.10 -8.23 -12.14
CA LEU A 237 -7.88 -9.29 -11.49
C LEU A 237 -7.29 -9.70 -10.13
N PRO A 238 -5.97 -9.93 -9.98
CA PRO A 238 -5.38 -10.23 -8.68
C PRO A 238 -5.48 -9.08 -7.68
N PHE A 239 -5.27 -7.83 -8.12
CA PHE A 239 -5.46 -6.67 -7.24
C PHE A 239 -6.91 -6.56 -6.76
N LYS A 240 -7.88 -6.71 -7.65
CA LYS A 240 -9.31 -6.71 -7.29
C LYS A 240 -9.64 -7.80 -6.28
N ALA A 241 -9.14 -9.02 -6.47
CA ALA A 241 -9.36 -10.11 -5.54
C ALA A 241 -8.74 -9.84 -4.15
N GLY A 242 -7.55 -9.23 -4.11
CA GLY A 242 -6.90 -8.81 -2.87
C GLY A 242 -7.64 -7.66 -2.16
N ILE A 243 -8.15 -6.68 -2.92
CA ILE A 243 -8.99 -5.59 -2.39
C ILE A 243 -10.26 -6.16 -1.76
N GLU A 244 -10.96 -7.07 -2.46
CA GLU A 244 -12.16 -7.74 -1.95
C GLU A 244 -11.88 -8.63 -0.72
N ALA A 245 -10.68 -9.22 -0.64
CA ALA A 245 -10.20 -9.94 0.53
C ALA A 245 -9.82 -9.01 1.70
N GLY A 246 -9.70 -7.71 1.45
CA GLY A 246 -9.43 -6.68 2.44
C GLY A 246 -7.95 -6.40 2.65
N ALA A 247 -7.18 -6.31 1.56
CA ALA A 247 -5.79 -5.89 1.57
C ALA A 247 -5.58 -4.52 2.25
N ASP A 248 -4.47 -4.37 2.95
CA ASP A 248 -4.17 -3.18 3.75
C ASP A 248 -3.55 -2.08 2.89
N SER A 249 -2.66 -2.48 1.98
CA SER A 249 -1.91 -1.58 1.11
C SER A 249 -1.76 -2.09 -0.32
N ILE A 250 -1.54 -1.14 -1.24
CA ILE A 250 -1.11 -1.39 -2.62
C ILE A 250 0.14 -0.56 -2.90
N MET A 251 1.17 -1.21 -3.42
CA MET A 251 2.39 -0.58 -3.89
C MET A 251 2.32 -0.35 -5.41
N VAL A 252 2.62 0.87 -5.82
CA VAL A 252 2.56 1.32 -7.22
C VAL A 252 3.97 1.45 -7.79
N SER A 253 4.21 0.79 -8.93
CA SER A 253 5.51 0.76 -9.60
C SER A 253 5.84 2.06 -10.34
N HIS A 254 7.04 2.10 -10.94
CA HIS A 254 7.54 3.26 -11.69
C HIS A 254 7.49 3.08 -13.22
N ASN A 255 6.76 2.08 -13.73
CA ASN A 255 6.55 1.97 -15.18
C ASN A 255 5.60 3.07 -15.69
N ILE A 256 5.75 3.45 -16.95
CA ILE A 256 4.79 4.32 -17.65
C ILE A 256 3.84 3.42 -18.43
N VAL A 257 2.57 3.39 -18.03
CA VAL A 257 1.53 2.71 -18.80
C VAL A 257 0.90 3.69 -19.77
N SER A 258 1.36 3.63 -21.03
CA SER A 258 1.01 4.61 -22.07
C SER A 258 -0.49 4.69 -22.37
N ALA A 259 -1.25 3.63 -22.03
CA ALA A 259 -2.70 3.59 -22.17
C ALA A 259 -3.46 4.29 -21.02
N ILE A 260 -2.77 4.68 -19.94
CA ILE A 260 -3.35 5.31 -18.74
C ILE A 260 -2.84 6.76 -18.61
N ASP A 261 -1.52 6.96 -18.66
CA ASP A 261 -0.89 8.27 -18.46
C ASP A 261 0.49 8.35 -19.12
N ASN A 262 1.07 9.56 -19.19
CA ASN A 262 2.40 9.81 -19.77
C ASN A 262 3.49 10.01 -18.70
N VAL A 263 3.19 9.69 -17.44
CA VAL A 263 4.11 9.76 -16.30
C VAL A 263 4.21 8.40 -15.62
N PRO A 264 5.28 8.12 -14.85
CA PRO A 264 5.38 6.90 -14.06
C PRO A 264 4.15 6.65 -13.18
N SER A 265 3.74 5.39 -13.07
CA SER A 265 2.50 5.02 -12.37
C SER A 265 2.44 5.56 -10.93
N SER A 266 3.56 5.55 -10.21
CA SER A 266 3.70 6.05 -8.83
C SER A 266 3.45 7.56 -8.65
N ILE A 267 3.49 8.34 -9.74
CA ILE A 267 3.22 9.79 -9.73
C ILE A 267 1.94 10.14 -10.52
N SER A 268 1.26 9.15 -11.08
CA SER A 268 0.08 9.35 -11.93
C SER A 268 -1.21 9.53 -11.12
N PRO A 269 -1.94 10.65 -11.29
CA PRO A 269 -3.28 10.79 -10.73
C PRO A 269 -4.29 9.84 -11.36
N GLU A 270 -4.10 9.41 -12.62
CA GLU A 270 -5.01 8.49 -13.30
C GLU A 270 -4.92 7.07 -12.73
N ILE A 271 -3.71 6.61 -12.38
CA ILE A 271 -3.50 5.35 -11.67
C ILE A 271 -4.25 5.34 -10.33
N ASN A 272 -4.13 6.42 -9.55
CA ASN A 272 -4.83 6.52 -8.27
C ASN A 272 -6.35 6.64 -8.44
N LYS A 273 -6.84 7.29 -9.50
CA LYS A 273 -8.29 7.28 -9.83
C LYS A 273 -8.78 5.88 -10.15
N ILE A 274 -8.02 5.06 -10.87
CA ILE A 274 -8.38 3.66 -11.12
C ILE A 274 -8.46 2.90 -9.79
N LEU A 275 -7.42 2.99 -8.94
CA LEU A 275 -7.41 2.32 -7.64
C LEU A 275 -8.59 2.73 -6.76
N ARG A 276 -8.84 4.03 -6.60
CA ARG A 276 -9.90 4.56 -5.72
C ARG A 276 -11.30 4.39 -6.31
N ASN A 277 -11.51 4.79 -7.56
CA ASN A 277 -12.85 4.93 -8.12
C ASN A 277 -13.32 3.69 -8.89
N GLU A 278 -12.41 3.02 -9.60
CA GLU A 278 -12.76 1.84 -10.41
C GLU A 278 -12.66 0.55 -9.58
N LEU A 279 -11.55 0.38 -8.85
CA LEU A 279 -11.32 -0.82 -8.03
C LEU A 279 -11.83 -0.69 -6.59
N GLY A 280 -12.22 0.51 -6.15
CA GLY A 280 -12.82 0.74 -4.84
C GLY A 280 -11.86 0.53 -3.67
N PHE A 281 -10.56 0.73 -3.88
CA PHE A 281 -9.56 0.54 -2.84
C PHE A 281 -9.57 1.69 -1.83
N GLU A 282 -9.80 1.38 -0.56
CA GLU A 282 -9.86 2.37 0.53
C GLU A 282 -8.63 2.36 1.45
N GLY A 283 -7.73 1.39 1.27
CA GLY A 283 -6.50 1.23 2.07
C GLY A 283 -5.38 2.18 1.66
N VAL A 284 -4.17 1.91 2.14
CA VAL A 284 -3.00 2.76 1.90
C VAL A 284 -2.43 2.51 0.50
N ILE A 285 -2.33 3.56 -0.33
CA ILE A 285 -1.56 3.51 -1.57
C ILE A 285 -0.16 4.01 -1.25
N MET A 286 0.87 3.26 -1.65
CA MET A 286 2.26 3.65 -1.52
C MET A 286 3.03 3.49 -2.81
N THR A 287 4.16 4.20 -2.93
CA THR A 287 5.10 3.99 -4.04
C THR A 287 5.95 2.75 -3.80
N ASP A 288 6.48 2.18 -4.88
CA ASP A 288 7.73 1.42 -4.84
C ASP A 288 8.92 2.35 -4.45
N ASP A 289 10.13 1.82 -4.34
CA ASP A 289 11.31 2.57 -3.87
C ASP A 289 11.59 3.79 -4.76
N PHE A 290 11.35 4.98 -4.19
CA PHE A 290 11.39 6.26 -4.89
C PHE A 290 12.80 6.62 -5.40
N ASP A 291 13.84 5.95 -4.89
CA ASP A 291 15.23 6.12 -5.32
C ASP A 291 15.60 5.19 -6.52
N MET A 292 14.65 4.41 -7.05
CA MET A 292 14.86 3.60 -8.26
C MET A 292 15.16 4.46 -9.50
N GLN A 293 16.10 4.01 -10.32
CA GLN A 293 16.65 4.80 -11.44
C GLN A 293 15.60 5.23 -12.46
N GLY A 294 14.61 4.38 -12.76
CA GLY A 294 13.54 4.73 -13.70
C GLY A 294 12.80 6.01 -13.31
N LEU A 295 12.51 6.20 -12.02
CA LEU A 295 11.85 7.42 -11.53
C LEU A 295 12.80 8.61 -11.44
N VAL A 296 14.00 8.40 -10.90
CA VAL A 296 15.03 9.44 -10.73
C VAL A 296 15.42 10.08 -12.06
N GLN A 297 15.42 9.33 -13.16
CA GLN A 297 15.69 9.86 -14.50
C GLN A 297 14.56 10.73 -15.05
N PHE A 298 13.33 10.57 -14.55
CA PHE A 298 12.14 11.25 -15.06
C PHE A 298 11.84 12.55 -14.30
N VAL A 299 11.95 12.54 -12.97
CA VAL A 299 11.57 13.67 -12.11
C VAL A 299 12.55 13.85 -10.96
N ASP A 300 12.75 15.11 -10.55
CA ASP A 300 13.49 15.45 -9.34
C ASP A 300 12.80 14.88 -8.09
N GLN A 301 13.57 14.44 -7.11
CA GLN A 301 13.09 13.70 -5.94
C GLN A 301 12.08 14.48 -5.09
N ASP A 302 12.29 15.78 -4.89
CA ASP A 302 11.44 16.60 -4.03
C ASP A 302 10.13 16.97 -4.75
N THR A 303 10.25 17.39 -6.01
CA THR A 303 9.09 17.71 -6.85
C THR A 303 8.25 16.48 -7.18
N GLY A 304 8.90 15.32 -7.38
CA GLY A 304 8.26 14.03 -7.57
C GLY A 304 7.46 13.62 -6.33
N ALA A 305 8.04 13.73 -5.14
CA ALA A 305 7.36 13.42 -3.88
C ALA A 305 6.08 14.26 -3.71
N LEU A 306 6.15 15.56 -4.01
CA LEU A 306 4.95 16.42 -4.01
C LEU A 306 3.90 15.95 -5.03
N GLN A 307 4.31 15.65 -6.26
CA GLN A 307 3.41 15.17 -7.31
C GLN A 307 2.71 13.86 -6.92
N THR A 308 3.43 12.93 -6.32
CA THR A 308 2.88 11.67 -5.78
C THR A 308 1.78 11.93 -4.75
N ILE A 309 2.00 12.84 -3.81
CA ILE A 309 0.98 13.16 -2.78
C ILE A 309 -0.23 13.84 -3.42
N GLN A 310 0.00 14.80 -4.33
CA GLN A 310 -1.05 15.48 -5.10
C GLN A 310 -1.87 14.50 -5.93
N ALA A 311 -1.23 13.45 -6.48
CA ALA A 311 -1.88 12.41 -7.26
C ALA A 311 -2.81 11.52 -6.42
N GLY A 312 -2.71 11.52 -5.08
CA GLY A 312 -3.59 10.72 -4.23
C GLY A 312 -2.89 9.59 -3.47
N THR A 313 -1.58 9.43 -3.62
CA THR A 313 -0.79 8.43 -2.91
C THR A 313 -0.66 8.82 -1.43
N ASP A 314 -0.69 7.84 -0.53
CA ASP A 314 -0.70 8.07 0.91
C ASP A 314 0.71 7.98 1.52
N MET A 315 1.55 7.07 1.03
CA MET A 315 2.93 6.91 1.51
C MET A 315 3.97 6.88 0.39
N ILE A 316 5.17 7.41 0.66
CA ILE A 316 6.31 7.35 -0.23
C ILE A 316 7.40 6.50 0.43
N LEU A 317 7.84 5.45 -0.26
CA LEU A 317 8.98 4.65 0.15
C LEU A 317 10.28 5.32 -0.33
N SER A 318 11.11 5.87 0.57
CA SER A 318 12.22 6.73 0.15
C SER A 318 13.40 6.74 1.12
N SER A 319 14.60 6.96 0.59
CA SER A 319 15.84 7.31 1.30
C SER A 319 16.16 8.81 1.22
N SER A 320 15.49 9.54 0.32
CA SER A 320 15.61 10.99 0.11
C SER A 320 14.71 11.82 1.04
N TYR A 321 14.18 11.21 2.10
CA TYR A 321 13.22 11.83 3.04
C TYR A 321 13.69 13.14 3.67
N ALA A 322 15.01 13.30 3.85
CA ALA A 322 15.61 14.46 4.52
C ALA A 322 15.41 15.76 3.74
N SER A 323 15.31 15.71 2.41
CA SER A 323 14.94 16.86 1.57
C SER A 323 13.43 16.91 1.31
N GLN A 324 12.82 15.76 1.07
CA GLN A 324 11.40 15.65 0.70
C GLN A 324 10.47 16.16 1.79
N ILE A 325 10.69 15.81 3.06
CA ILE A 325 9.81 16.22 4.17
C ILE A 325 9.78 17.76 4.33
N PRO A 326 10.93 18.46 4.49
CA PRO A 326 10.95 19.92 4.53
C PRO A 326 10.31 20.57 3.31
N TYR A 327 10.57 20.04 2.11
CA TYR A 327 10.00 20.55 0.87
C TYR A 327 8.46 20.44 0.87
N ILE A 328 7.90 19.29 1.21
CA ILE A 328 6.44 19.10 1.28
C ILE A 328 5.82 20.06 2.30
N ILE A 329 6.44 20.23 3.48
CA ILE A 329 5.97 21.18 4.50
C ILE A 329 5.96 22.61 3.95
N GLU A 330 7.00 23.02 3.21
CA GLU A 330 7.04 24.33 2.55
C GLU A 330 5.90 24.49 1.55
N GLN A 331 5.62 23.46 0.74
CA GLN A 331 4.55 23.50 -0.26
C GLN A 331 3.15 23.53 0.37
N VAL A 332 2.95 22.92 1.54
CA VAL A 332 1.73 23.09 2.34
C VAL A 332 1.61 24.52 2.84
N LYS A 333 2.68 25.08 3.43
CA LYS A 333 2.71 26.46 3.94
C LYS A 333 2.52 27.51 2.83
N ALA A 334 2.97 27.21 1.61
CA ALA A 334 2.76 28.04 0.43
C ALA A 334 1.35 27.93 -0.18
N GLY A 335 0.56 26.93 0.23
CA GLY A 335 -0.78 26.66 -0.30
C GLY A 335 -0.79 25.92 -1.65
N THR A 336 0.36 25.40 -2.11
CA THR A 336 0.46 24.56 -3.31
C THR A 336 -0.30 23.24 -3.13
N ILE A 337 -0.36 22.73 -1.90
CA ILE A 337 -1.16 21.59 -1.48
C ILE A 337 -1.82 21.90 -0.13
N THR A 338 -3.03 21.41 0.10
CA THR A 338 -3.74 21.66 1.36
C THR A 338 -3.33 20.68 2.45
N GLU A 339 -3.34 21.12 3.70
CA GLU A 339 -3.19 20.22 4.84
C GLU A 339 -4.31 19.16 4.89
N GLU A 340 -5.51 19.48 4.41
CA GLU A 340 -6.60 18.49 4.33
C GLU A 340 -6.27 17.32 3.39
N ARG A 341 -5.48 17.54 2.33
CA ARG A 341 -5.00 16.45 1.48
C ARG A 341 -4.01 15.56 2.25
N ILE A 342 -3.14 16.13 3.08
CA ILE A 342 -2.24 15.39 3.98
C ILE A 342 -3.06 14.58 4.99
N ASP A 343 -4.06 15.20 5.62
CA ASP A 343 -4.93 14.56 6.62
C ASP A 343 -5.66 13.34 6.08
N GLN A 344 -6.11 13.38 4.82
CA GLN A 344 -6.73 12.22 4.16
C GLN A 344 -5.79 11.01 4.11
N SER A 345 -4.52 11.22 3.77
CA SER A 345 -3.52 10.15 3.72
C SER A 345 -3.18 9.65 5.12
N VAL A 346 -2.88 10.57 6.05
CA VAL A 346 -2.54 10.23 7.43
C VAL A 346 -3.68 9.48 8.12
N LYS A 347 -4.94 9.81 7.83
CA LYS A 347 -6.10 9.06 8.33
C LYS A 347 -6.09 7.59 7.90
N ARG A 348 -5.72 7.29 6.64
CA ARG A 348 -5.61 5.89 6.16
C ARG A 348 -4.45 5.16 6.83
N ILE A 349 -3.31 5.83 6.97
CA ILE A 349 -2.11 5.27 7.62
C ILE A 349 -2.37 4.95 9.09
N LEU A 350 -2.98 5.88 9.83
CA LEU A 350 -3.43 5.65 11.21
C LEU A 350 -4.47 4.54 11.27
N GLY A 351 -5.37 4.45 10.29
CA GLY A 351 -6.32 3.35 10.16
C GLY A 351 -5.63 1.99 10.05
N MET A 352 -4.65 1.87 9.16
CA MET A 352 -3.83 0.67 9.01
C MET A 352 -3.11 0.30 10.32
N LYS A 353 -2.52 1.30 11.02
CA LYS A 353 -1.91 1.10 12.35
C LYS A 353 -2.92 0.64 13.40
N TYR A 354 -4.14 1.15 13.38
CA TYR A 354 -5.22 0.73 14.29
C TYR A 354 -5.64 -0.72 14.03
N ASP A 355 -5.80 -1.08 12.75
CA ASP A 355 -6.26 -2.41 12.35
C ASP A 355 -5.21 -3.50 12.72
N LEU A 356 -3.92 -3.14 12.76
CA LEU A 356 -2.82 -3.95 13.30
C LEU A 356 -2.74 -3.95 14.84
N GLY A 357 -3.53 -3.13 15.52
CA GLY A 357 -3.50 -2.98 16.97
C GLY A 357 -2.28 -2.23 17.52
N LEU A 358 -1.57 -1.48 16.67
CA LEU A 358 -0.43 -0.65 17.06
C LEU A 358 -0.88 0.61 17.81
N ILE A 359 -2.04 1.17 17.45
CA ILE A 359 -2.68 2.30 18.16
C ILE A 359 -4.06 1.90 18.67
N LYS A 360 -4.51 2.47 19.81
CA LYS A 360 -5.71 2.05 20.54
C LYS A 360 -6.48 3.20 21.17
#